data_AF-A0A9D5VKI5-F1
#
_entry.id   AF-A0A9D5VKI5-F1
#
_cell.length_a   1.000
_cell.length_b   1.000
_cell.length_c   1.000
_cell.angle_alpha   90.00
_cell.angle_beta   90.00
_cell.angle_gamma   90.00
#
_symmetry.space_group_name_H-M   'P 1'
#
loop_
_entity.id
_entity.type
_entity.pdbx_description
1 polymer ?
#
loop_
_entity_poly.entity_id
_entity_poly.type
_entity_poly.pdbx_seq_one_letter_code
_entity_poly.pdbx_strand_id
1 'polypeptide(L)' 'MAQKIVSPVTGILEEDKVYVDFGEHEGKSVLEIADTLPDYYSYMIAAKDQGNFFIRRGKDKLFRLYITESNRV' A
#
# COMPACT_ATOMS: atom_id res chain seq x y z
N MET A 1 5.75 14.53 22.76
CA MET A 1 5.40 14.69 21.33
C MET A 1 5.05 13.30 20.82
N ALA A 2 3.76 13.02 20.62
CA ALA A 2 3.35 11.72 20.07
C ALA A 2 3.66 11.72 18.58
N GLN A 3 4.83 11.20 18.20
CA GLN A 3 5.09 10.84 16.82
C GLN A 3 4.04 9.78 16.48
N LYS A 4 3.01 10.17 15.72
CA LYS A 4 2.09 9.21 15.10
C LYS A 4 2.98 8.19 14.40
N ILE A 5 2.94 6.95 14.87
CA ILE A 5 3.61 5.82 14.25
C ILE A 5 2.85 5.63 12.94
N VAL A 6 3.32 6.33 11.91
CA VAL A 6 2.72 6.28 10.57
C VAL A 6 3.30 5.04 9.90
N SER A 7 2.45 4.12 9.45
CA SER A 7 2.89 2.98 8.66
C SER A 7 3.63 3.52 7.42
N PRO A 8 4.82 2.99 7.12
CA PRO A 8 5.66 3.54 6.07
C PRO A 8 4.98 3.47 4.70
N VAL A 9 4.12 2.45 4.48
CA VAL A 9 3.32 2.25 3.25
C VAL A 9 1.98 2.98 3.30
N THR A 10 1.19 2.77 4.35
CA THR A 10 -0.23 3.22 4.39
C THR A 10 -0.45 4.51 5.17
N GLY A 11 0.59 5.03 5.84
CA GLY A 11 0.55 6.26 6.62
C GLY A 11 -0.29 6.12 7.88
N ILE A 12 -1.48 6.73 7.89
CA ILE A 12 -2.40 6.72 9.04
C ILE A 12 -3.44 5.60 8.98
N LEU A 13 -3.36 4.74 7.95
CA LEU A 13 -4.32 3.68 7.69
C LEU A 13 -3.78 2.33 8.19
N GLU A 14 -4.66 1.51 8.75
CA GLU A 14 -4.33 0.15 9.20
C GLU A 14 -4.04 -0.76 8.00
N GLU A 15 -2.88 -1.40 7.98
CA GLU A 15 -2.38 -2.22 6.87
C GLU A 15 -3.26 -3.46 6.58
N ASP A 16 -3.96 -3.97 7.59
CA ASP A 16 -4.99 -5.02 7.46
C ASP A 16 -6.17 -4.60 6.58
N LYS A 17 -6.51 -3.30 6.57
CA LYS A 17 -7.65 -2.76 5.83
C LYS A 17 -7.29 -2.25 4.44
N VAL A 18 -5.99 -2.26 4.11
CA VAL A 18 -5.48 -1.82 2.81
C VAL A 18 -5.16 -3.05 1.97
N TYR A 19 -5.79 -3.16 0.82
CA TYR A 19 -5.64 -4.27 -0.11
C TYR A 19 -4.98 -3.79 -1.39
N VAL A 20 -4.08 -4.60 -1.92
CA VAL A 20 -3.46 -4.38 -3.22
C VAL A 20 -4.50 -4.71 -4.31
N ASP A 21 -4.73 -3.78 -5.23
CA ASP A 21 -5.72 -3.92 -6.33
C ASP A 21 -5.02 -3.97 -7.70
N PHE A 22 -3.79 -4.51 -7.75
CA PHE A 22 -2.99 -4.62 -8.98
C PHE A 22 -2.01 -5.79 -8.93
N GLY A 23 -1.59 -6.27 -10.11
CA GLY A 23 -0.56 -7.31 -10.26
C GLY A 23 -0.98 -8.69 -9.74
N GLU A 24 0.01 -9.55 -9.48
CA GLU A 24 -0.19 -10.93 -9.01
C GLU A 24 -0.57 -11.03 -7.51
N HIS A 25 -0.59 -9.90 -6.82
CA HIS A 25 -0.95 -9.81 -5.40
C HIS A 25 -2.26 -9.06 -5.18
N GLU A 26 -3.06 -8.93 -6.24
CA GLU A 26 -4.41 -8.39 -6.17
C GLU A 26 -5.25 -9.17 -5.14
N GLY A 27 -5.93 -8.43 -4.26
CA GLY A 27 -6.77 -8.96 -3.20
C GLY A 27 -6.04 -9.31 -1.90
N LYS A 28 -4.71 -9.24 -1.84
CA LYS A 28 -3.96 -9.41 -0.59
C LYS A 28 -3.90 -8.11 0.20
N SER A 29 -4.02 -8.22 1.53
CA SER A 29 -3.82 -7.08 2.41
C SER A 29 -2.34 -6.69 2.50
N VAL A 30 -2.06 -5.41 2.75
CA VAL A 30 -0.68 -4.91 2.94
C VAL A 30 -0.02 -5.62 4.12
N LEU A 31 -0.80 -5.96 5.16
CA LEU A 31 -0.32 -6.75 6.29
C LEU A 31 0.13 -8.15 5.87
N GLU A 32 -0.69 -8.86 5.09
CA GLU A 32 -0.32 -10.18 4.56
C GLU A 32 0.91 -10.11 3.67
N ILE A 33 1.04 -9.06 2.86
CA ILE A 33 2.23 -8.85 2.03
C ILE A 33 3.46 -8.59 2.92
N ALA A 34 3.34 -7.81 3.99
CA ALA A 34 4.45 -7.58 4.90
C ALA A 34 4.95 -8.89 5.55
N ASP A 35 4.03 -9.81 5.89
CA ASP A 35 4.34 -11.10 6.50
C ASP A 35 4.86 -12.13 5.49
N THR A 36 4.21 -12.22 4.32
CA THR A 36 4.50 -13.25 3.32
C THR A 36 5.56 -12.85 2.28
N LEU A 37 5.68 -11.55 1.99
CA LEU A 37 6.45 -10.98 0.89
C LEU A 37 7.15 -9.66 1.30
N PRO A 38 8.15 -9.72 2.20
CA PRO A 38 8.86 -8.54 2.69
C PRO A 38 9.58 -7.75 1.59
N ASP A 39 10.00 -8.42 0.51
CA ASP A 39 10.62 -7.80 -0.66
C ASP A 39 9.62 -6.89 -1.41
N TYR A 40 8.39 -7.39 -1.59
CA TYR A 40 7.32 -6.63 -2.22
C TYR A 40 6.84 -5.48 -1.33
N TYR A 41 6.78 -5.68 -0.02
CA TYR A 41 6.51 -4.60 0.93
C TYR A 41 7.55 -3.47 0.82
N SER A 42 8.84 -3.82 0.67
CA SER A 42 9.92 -2.84 0.46
C SER A 42 9.76 -2.07 -0.86
N TYR A 43 9.35 -2.76 -1.94
CA TYR A 43 8.99 -2.13 -3.21
C TYR A 43 7.83 -1.13 -3.05
N MET A 44 6.79 -1.47 -2.28
CA MET A 44 5.65 -0.58 -2.02
C MET A 44 6.06 0.70 -1.27
N ILE A 45 7.00 0.58 -0.32
CA ILE A 45 7.58 1.76 0.36
C ILE A 45 8.31 2.65 -0.65
N ALA A 46 9.12 2.07 -1.54
CA ALA A 46 9.85 2.81 -2.57
C ALA A 46 8.89 3.48 -3.57
N ALA A 47 7.85 2.78 -4.01
CA ALA A 47 6.83 3.31 -4.92
C ALA A 47 6.07 4.51 -4.31
N LYS A 48 5.83 4.47 -2.99
CA LYS A 48 5.27 5.60 -2.24
C LYS A 48 6.21 6.79 -2.18
N ASP A 49 7.50 6.57 -1.94
CA ASP A 49 8.52 7.64 -1.94
C ASP A 49 8.61 8.31 -3.32
N GLN A 50 8.46 7.54 -4.39
CA GLN A 50 8.39 8.03 -5.76
C GLN A 50 7.09 8.79 -6.10
N GLY A 51 6.08 8.77 -5.21
CA GLY A 51 4.77 9.39 -5.45
C GLY A 51 3.90 8.66 -6.48
N ASN A 52 4.28 7.43 -6.87
CA ASN A 52 3.58 6.61 -7.85
C ASN A 52 2.48 5.74 -7.23
N PHE A 53 2.02 6.10 -6.04
CA PHE A 53 1.20 5.26 -5.18
C PHE A 53 0.07 6.08 -4.57
N PHE A 54 -1.15 5.55 -4.60
CA PHE A 54 -2.30 6.18 -3.96
C PHE A 54 -3.26 5.13 -3.37
N ILE A 55 -3.89 5.52 -2.26
CA ILE A 55 -4.88 4.68 -1.58
C ILE A 55 -6.25 5.32 -1.74
N ARG A 56 -7.22 4.52 -2.20
CA ARG A 56 -8.60 4.94 -2.38
C ARG A 56 -9.51 4.16 -1.44
N ARG A 57 -10.39 4.86 -0.72
CA ARG A 57 -11.40 4.22 0.13
C ARG A 57 -12.62 3.82 -0.71
N GLY A 58 -12.96 2.52 -0.67
CA GLY A 58 -14.19 1.98 -1.26
C GLY A 58 -15.42 2.25 -0.39
N LYS A 59 -16.62 1.98 -0.93
CA LYS A 59 -17.89 2.07 -0.18
C LYS A 59 -17.98 1.01 0.91
N ASP A 60 -17.27 -0.10 0.76
CA ASP A 60 -17.22 -1.25 1.67
C ASP A 60 -16.30 -1.03 2.89
N LYS A 61 -15.87 0.21 3.15
CA LYS A 61 -14.87 0.57 4.18
C LYS A 61 -13.48 -0.08 3.99
N LEU A 62 -13.28 -0.76 2.87
CA LEU A 62 -11.99 -1.30 2.45
C LEU A 62 -11.18 -0.21 1.75
N PHE A 63 -9.87 -0.21 1.98
CA PHE A 63 -8.94 0.66 1.27
C PHE A 63 -8.27 -0.15 0.16
N ARG A 64 -8.26 0.39 -1.04
CA ARG A 64 -7.59 -0.21 -2.18
C ARG A 64 -6.38 0.63 -2.54
N LEU A 65 -5.26 -0.04 -2.69
CA LEU A 65 -3.97 0.53 -2.96
C LEU A 65 -3.65 0.30 -4.42
N TYR A 66 -3.37 1.41 -5.09
CA TYR A 66 -3.06 1.46 -6.50
C TYR A 66 -1.65 2.01 -6.67
N ILE A 67 -0.87 1.33 -7.49
CA ILE A 67 0.40 1.84 -7.97
C ILE A 67 0.21 2.22 -9.43
N THR A 68 0.33 3.51 -9.71
CA THR A 68 0.48 3.98 -11.09
C THR A 68 1.94 3.77 -11.47
N GLU A 69 2.19 2.80 -12.33
CA GLU A 69 3.44 2.77 -13.08
C GLU A 69 3.44 4.01 -13.99
N SER A 70 4.07 5.11 -13.52
CA SER A 70 4.31 6.29 -14.34
C SER A 70 5.35 5.93 -15.41
N ASN A 71 4.95 5.09 -16.36
CA ASN A 71 5.69 4.87 -17.59
C ASN A 71 5.46 6.09 -18.48
N ARG A 72 6.13 7.21 -18.15
CA ARG A 72 6.29 8.32 -19.08
C ARG A 72 7.27 7.86 -20.16
N VAL A 73 6.71 7.30 -21.23
CA VAL A 73 7.35 7.24 -22.56
C VAL A 73 7.29 8.60 -23.23
#